data_AF-A0A261RG98-F1
#
_entry.id   AF-A0A261RG98-F1
#
_cell.length_a   1.000
_cell.length_b   1.000
_cell.length_c   1.000
_cell.angle_alpha   90.00
_cell.angle_beta   90.00
_cell.angle_gamma   90.00
#
_symmetry.space_group_name_H-M   'P 1'
#
loop_
_entity.id
_entity.type
_entity.pdbx_description
1 polymer ?
#
loop_
_entity_poly.entity_id
_entity_poly.type
_entity_poly.pdbx_seq_one_letter_code
_entity_poly.pdbx_strand_id
1 'polypeptide(L)' 'MQTVHHEGLKRAVPILTVASFEQFGASRPARIPDLLEPQLLTFGSDRGMMVRGYEEIDGRRFYQGWWITWA' A
#
# COMPACT_ATOMS: atom_id res chain seq x y z
N MET A 1 -0.04 -11.95 -2.21
CA MET A 1 -0.82 -10.72 -2.35
C MET A 1 -1.84 -10.68 -1.22
N GLN A 2 -1.79 -9.68 -0.34
CA GLN A 2 -2.74 -9.55 0.77
C GLN A 2 -4.04 -8.91 0.26
N THR A 3 -5.16 -9.27 0.88
CA THR A 3 -6.48 -8.72 0.56
C THR A 3 -7.23 -8.36 1.84
N VAL A 4 -8.14 -7.40 1.75
CA VAL A 4 -9.09 -7.06 2.81
C VAL A 4 -10.52 -7.11 2.27
N HIS A 5 -11.49 -7.49 3.11
CA HIS A 5 -12.89 -7.33 2.74
C HIS A 5 -13.26 -5.85 2.80
N HIS A 6 -13.66 -5.27 1.67
CA HIS A 6 -14.07 -3.89 1.59
C HIS A 6 -15.59 -3.80 1.70
N GLU A 7 -16.08 -3.33 2.85
CA GLU A 7 -17.52 -3.24 3.16
C GLU A 7 -18.29 -2.44 2.10
N GLY A 8 -17.80 -1.25 1.72
CA GLY A 8 -18.46 -0.41 0.71
C GLY A 8 -18.54 -1.02 -0.70
N LEU A 9 -17.60 -1.91 -1.07
CA LEU A 9 -17.57 -2.57 -2.38
C LEU A 9 -18.16 -3.99 -2.35
N LYS A 10 -18.43 -4.54 -1.16
CA LYS A 10 -18.89 -5.92 -0.94
C LYS A 10 -18.02 -6.97 -1.62
N ARG A 11 -16.70 -6.73 -1.67
CA ARG A 11 -15.72 -7.65 -2.30
C ARG A 11 -14.39 -7.63 -1.56
N ALA A 12 -13.57 -8.66 -1.78
CA ALA A 12 -12.18 -8.62 -1.38
C ALA A 12 -11.38 -7.73 -2.35
N VAL A 13 -10.57 -6.82 -1.81
CA VAL A 13 -9.68 -5.95 -2.59
C VAL A 13 -8.23 -6.18 -2.20
N PRO A 14 -7.27 -6.09 -3.14
CA PRO A 14 -5.86 -6.16 -2.79
C PRO A 14 -5.45 -4.93 -1.97
N ILE A 15 -4.52 -5.16 -1.04
CA ILE A 15 -3.92 -4.12 -0.21
C ILE A 15 -2.40 -4.16 -0.30
N LEU A 16 -1.77 -2.99 -0.15
CA LEU A 16 -0.34 -2.87 0.09
C LEU A 16 -0.13 -2.22 1.46
N THR A 17 0.42 -3.00 2.38
CA THR A 17 0.87 -2.55 3.70
C THR A 17 2.39 -2.42 3.69
N VAL A 18 2.90 -1.30 4.20
CA VAL A 18 4.34 -1.11 4.43
C VAL A 18 4.63 -1.30 5.92
N ALA A 19 5.64 -2.10 6.22
CA ALA A 19 6.11 -2.31 7.58
C ALA A 19 7.65 -2.18 7.62
N SER A 20 8.17 -1.67 8.73
CA SER A 20 9.60 -1.71 9.00
C SER A 20 9.95 -2.96 9.79
N PHE A 21 10.98 -3.68 9.36
CA PHE A 21 11.58 -4.74 10.17
C PHE A 21 12.48 -4.11 11.24
N GLU A 22 12.16 -4.36 12.50
CA GLU A 22 12.97 -4.02 13.65
C GLU A 22 13.91 -5.18 14.02
N GLN A 23 14.68 -5.01 15.11
CA GLN A 23 15.61 -6.04 15.58
C GLN A 23 14.88 -7.35 15.92
N PHE A 24 15.58 -8.47 15.74
CA PHE A 24 15.09 -9.81 16.08
C PHE A 24 13.80 -10.23 15.35
N GLY A 25 13.54 -9.64 14.18
CA GLY A 25 12.39 -10.02 13.35
C GLY A 25 11.05 -9.44 13.81
N ALA A 26 11.05 -8.53 14.80
CA ALA A 26 9.87 -7.76 15.12
C ALA A 26 9.48 -6.87 13.92
N SER A 27 8.18 -6.79 13.61
CA SER A 27 7.69 -5.86 12.59
C SER A 27 6.95 -4.71 13.27
N ARG A 28 7.18 -3.51 12.77
CA ARG A 28 6.44 -2.33 13.18
C ARG A 28 5.65 -1.81 11.98
N PRO A 29 4.33 -1.62 12.10
CA PRO A 29 3.54 -1.02 11.05
C PRO A 29 4.07 0.39 10.72
N ALA A 30 4.13 0.73 9.44
CA ALA A 30 4.53 2.07 9.03
C ALA A 30 3.49 3.10 9.52
N ARG A 31 3.89 4.37 9.59
CA ARG A 31 2.97 5.46 9.93
C ARG A 31 2.02 5.85 8.79
N ILE A 32 2.21 5.24 7.61
CA ILE A 32 1.36 5.46 6.46
C ILE A 32 0.26 4.39 6.44
N PRO A 33 -0.97 4.75 6.08
CA PRO A 33 -2.09 3.83 6.01
C PRO A 33 -1.94 2.83 4.87
N ASP A 34 -2.71 1.76 4.92
CA ASP A 34 -2.75 0.76 3.85
C ASP A 34 -3.23 1.38 2.54
N LEU A 35 -2.62 0.95 1.45
CA LEU A 35 -2.99 1.36 0.11
C LEU A 35 -3.93 0.32 -0.52
N LEU A 36 -5.19 0.68 -0.71
CA LEU A 36 -6.22 -0.14 -1.33
C LEU A 36 -6.10 -0.12 -2.86
N GLU A 37 -6.38 -1.26 -3.48
CA GLU A 37 -6.27 -1.51 -4.92
C GLU A 37 -4.94 -1.02 -5.52
N PRO A 38 -3.80 -1.47 -4.97
CA PRO A 38 -2.50 -1.02 -5.43
C PRO A 38 -2.26 -1.43 -6.88
N GLN A 39 -1.79 -0.49 -7.69
CA GLN A 39 -1.39 -0.71 -9.08
C GLN A 39 0.04 -0.21 -9.26
N LEU A 40 0.88 -1.06 -9.83
CA LEU A 40 2.22 -0.67 -10.24
C LEU A 40 2.14 0.21 -11.48
N LEU A 41 2.70 1.42 -11.41
CA LEU A 41 2.66 2.40 -12.50
C LEU A 41 3.91 2.42 -13.38
N THR A 42 5.03 1.86 -12.92
CA THR A 42 6.26 1.85 -13.72
C THR A 42 6.95 0.49 -13.76
N PHE A 43 7.46 0.16 -14.93
CA PHE A 43 8.38 -0.92 -15.21
C PHE A 43 9.75 -0.29 -15.54
N GLY A 44 10.73 -0.41 -14.65
CA GLY A 44 12.13 -0.18 -15.02
C GLY A 44 12.81 1.04 -14.41
N SER A 45 13.01 1.02 -13.09
CA SER A 45 14.22 1.63 -12.54
C SER A 45 14.87 0.65 -11.58
N ASP A 46 16.20 0.62 -11.57
CA ASP A 46 17.04 -0.09 -10.60
C ASP A 46 17.00 0.55 -9.19
N ARG A 47 16.37 1.72 -9.06
CA ARG A 47 16.42 2.59 -7.87
C ARG A 47 15.08 2.78 -7.16
N GLY A 48 13.98 2.33 -7.75
CA GLY A 48 12.67 2.59 -7.21
C GLY A 48 11.51 2.09 -8.06
N MET A 49 10.33 2.09 -7.44
CA MET A 49 9.06 1.75 -8.05
C MET A 49 7.98 2.76 -7.70
N MET A 50 7.08 3.01 -8.63
CA MET A 50 5.90 3.84 -8.41
C MET A 50 4.65 2.97 -8.26
N VAL A 51 3.97 3.08 -7.13
CA VAL A 51 2.70 2.40 -6.87
C VAL A 51 1.62 3.44 -6.64
N ARG A 52 0.44 3.24 -7.21
CA ARG A 52 -0.76 4.04 -6.90
C ARG A 52 -1.82 3.20 -6.23
N GLY A 53 -2.72 3.84 -5.52
CA GLY A 53 -3.94 3.23 -5.00
C GLY A 53 -4.79 4.30 -4.35
N TYR A 54 -5.59 3.91 -3.37
CA TYR A 54 -6.34 4.87 -2.55
C TYR A 54 -6.38 4.46 -1.09
N GLU A 55 -6.67 5.42 -0.23
CA GLU A 55 -7.17 5.17 1.12
C GLU A 55 -8.63 5.66 1.22
N GLU A 56 -9.36 5.15 2.20
CA GLU A 56 -10.73 5.59 2.47
C GLU A 56 -10.80 6.25 3.85
N ILE A 57 -11.20 7.52 3.89
CA ILE A 57 -11.37 8.30 5.12
C ILE A 57 -12.78 8.86 5.09
N ASP A 58 -13.58 8.58 6.13
CA ASP A 58 -14.98 9.00 6.24
C ASP A 58 -15.83 8.65 4.99
N GLY A 59 -15.62 7.44 4.44
CA GLY A 59 -16.33 6.96 3.25
C GLY A 59 -15.95 7.67 1.95
N ARG A 60 -14.89 8.49 1.95
CA ARG A 60 -14.36 9.18 0.77
C ARG A 60 -13.02 8.58 0.37
N ARG A 61 -12.81 8.45 -0.94
CA ARG A 61 -11.57 7.92 -1.49
C ARG A 61 -10.55 9.03 -1.72
N PHE A 62 -9.36 8.85 -1.18
CA PHE A 62 -8.21 9.70 -1.40
C PHE A 62 -7.18 8.91 -2.19
N TYR A 63 -6.98 9.29 -3.45
CA TYR A 63 -6.03 8.62 -4.33
C TYR A 63 -4.63 9.11 -4.04
N GLN A 64 -3.69 8.18 -3.95
CA GLN A 64 -2.31 8.48 -3.64
C GLN A 64 -1.36 7.67 -4.51
N GLY A 65 -0.19 8.26 -4.78
CA GLY A 65 0.92 7.65 -5.50
C GLY A 65 2.17 7.69 -4.64
N TRP A 66 2.83 6.56 -4.48
CA TRP A 66 4.03 6.40 -3.69
C TRP A 66 5.21 6.10 -4.59
N TRP A 67 6.31 6.85 -4.39
CA TRP A 67 7.61 6.52 -4.94
C TRP A 67 8.41 5.78 -3.86
N ILE A 68 8.60 4.48 -4.07
CA ILE A 68 9.30 3.61 -3.13
C ILE A 68 10.71 3.38 -3.67
N THR A 69 11.72 3.77 -2.90
CA THR A 69 13.14 3.54 -3.19
C THR A 69 13.74 2.53 -2.22
N TRP A 70 14.79 1.84 -2.64
CA TRP A 70 15.61 1.00 -1.78
C TRP A 70 17.08 1.42 -1.93
N ALA A 71 17.85 1.26 -0.85
CA ALA A 71 19.30 1.51 -0.79
C ALA A 71 20.04 0.21 -0.50
#